data_AF-A0A2G8KCU7-F1
#
_entry.id   AF-A0A2G8KCU7-F1
#
_cell.length_a   1.000
_cell.length_b   1.000
_cell.length_c   1.000
_cell.angle_alpha   90.00
_cell.angle_beta   90.00
_cell.angle_gamma   90.00
#
_symmetry.space_group_name_H-M   'P 1'
#
loop_
_entity.id
_entity.type
_entity.pdbx_description
1 polymer ?
#
loop_
_entity_poly.entity_id
_entity_poly.type
_entity_poly.pdbx_seq_one_letter_code
_entity_poly.pdbx_strand_id
1 'polypeptide(L)'
;MLCCLNVSDWQILPANVETKLEHQLWFGFEQVSIGESSRMWLKAAFFPHSVIVRGRIHCQSSNIMNWEILGMDSIAAGSQFQPAYATKVLHNIFTKLLSLTDGSYLLLHHPGDPQAFIYSTAEEETAHRFIIHDLHSKHQQAKLQRTPPEVIPWAPLDPNLVLPGKPMGPVACIFPTPPYFESKEYYKSRRFNPHEGVPSEKKKNKKKKKRNKKSEPHNIEAAGTIK
;
A
#
# COMPACT_ATOMS: atom_id res chain seq x y z
N MET A 1 24.66 14.24 8.57
CA MET A 1 25.17 15.55 8.11
C MET A 1 24.07 16.55 8.45
N LEU A 2 24.31 17.42 9.44
CA LEU A 2 23.33 18.44 9.87
C LEU A 2 23.43 19.62 8.91
N CYS A 3 22.37 19.89 8.17
CA CYS A 3 22.28 21.12 7.36
C CYS A 3 21.53 22.18 8.17
N CYS A 4 21.81 23.47 7.95
CA CYS A 4 21.08 24.56 8.59
C CYS A 4 20.19 25.21 7.52
N LEU A 5 18.90 25.36 7.78
CA LEU A 5 17.97 26.07 6.87
C LEU A 5 17.63 27.46 7.41
N ASN A 6 17.52 28.43 6.50
CA ASN A 6 17.28 29.83 6.78
C ASN A 6 15.77 30.12 6.79
N VAL A 7 15.18 30.28 7.98
CA VAL A 7 13.82 30.76 8.19
C VAL A 7 13.93 32.21 8.70
N SER A 8 13.01 33.07 8.30
CA SER A 8 13.05 34.55 8.30
C SER A 8 13.31 35.30 9.62
N ASP A 9 13.69 34.61 10.69
CA ASP A 9 14.22 35.15 11.94
C ASP A 9 15.46 34.31 12.31
N TRP A 10 16.61 34.94 12.58
CA TRP A 10 17.95 34.32 12.70
C TRP A 10 18.12 33.22 13.77
N GLN A 11 17.45 32.09 13.62
CA GLN A 11 17.65 30.89 14.41
C GLN A 11 18.20 29.77 13.55
N ILE A 12 19.47 29.43 13.80
CA ILE A 12 20.13 28.27 13.21
C ILE A 12 19.51 27.03 13.84
N LEU A 13 18.58 26.39 13.13
CA LEU A 13 17.99 25.12 13.56
C LEU A 13 18.74 23.95 12.92
N PRO A 14 19.09 22.91 13.70
CA PRO A 14 19.65 21.69 13.14
C PRO A 14 18.62 21.05 12.20
N ALA A 15 19.01 20.75 10.96
CA ALA A 15 18.15 20.06 10.01
C ALA A 15 18.68 18.66 9.69
N ASN A 16 17.77 17.69 9.73
CA ASN A 16 17.99 16.33 9.27
C ASN A 16 17.53 16.23 7.82
N VAL A 17 18.47 15.97 6.91
CA VAL A 17 18.19 15.86 5.48
C VAL A 17 17.92 14.41 5.11
N GLU A 18 16.75 14.15 4.54
CA GLU A 18 16.32 12.84 4.06
C GLU A 18 16.03 12.89 2.56
N THR A 19 16.40 11.83 1.85
CA THR A 19 16.16 11.70 0.41
C THR A 19 15.09 10.65 0.16
N LYS A 20 14.06 11.01 -0.60
CA LYS A 20 13.09 10.07 -1.18
C LYS A 20 13.42 9.91 -2.67
N LEU A 21 13.74 8.69 -3.07
CA LEU A 21 13.95 8.38 -4.49
C LEU A 21 12.60 8.18 -5.18
N GLU A 22 12.47 8.75 -6.36
CA GLU A 22 11.29 8.65 -7.22
C GLU A 22 11.66 7.88 -8.49
N HIS A 23 11.01 6.74 -8.71
CA HIS A 23 11.20 5.88 -9.88
C HIS A 23 10.06 6.05 -10.89
N GLN A 24 8.89 6.49 -10.42
CA GLN A 24 7.64 6.54 -11.21
C GLN A 24 7.14 7.96 -11.50
N LEU A 25 8.05 8.92 -11.66
CA LEU A 25 7.71 10.33 -11.92
C LEU A 25 6.78 10.56 -13.12
N TRP A 26 6.73 9.64 -14.08
CA TRP A 26 5.79 9.73 -15.19
C TRP A 26 4.33 9.72 -14.74
N PHE A 27 4.01 9.02 -13.64
CA PHE A 27 2.67 8.89 -13.09
C PHE A 27 2.39 9.86 -11.93
N GLY A 28 3.42 10.33 -11.24
CA GLY A 28 3.30 11.26 -10.11
C GLY A 28 4.42 11.04 -9.10
N PHE A 29 4.27 11.61 -7.91
CA PHE A 29 5.17 11.31 -6.79
C PHE A 29 4.77 10.01 -6.12
N GLU A 30 5.76 9.23 -5.69
CA GLU A 30 5.53 8.02 -4.91
C GLU A 30 5.11 8.36 -3.48
N GLN A 31 4.20 7.57 -2.94
CA GLN A 31 3.84 7.63 -1.53
C GLN A 31 5.04 7.21 -0.68
N VAL A 32 5.21 7.88 0.45
CA VAL A 32 6.28 7.52 1.39
C VAL A 32 5.89 6.24 2.12
N SER A 33 6.80 5.27 2.11
CA SER A 33 6.59 3.99 2.76
C SER A 33 6.52 4.12 4.28
N ILE A 34 5.94 3.12 4.94
CA ILE A 34 5.88 3.04 6.40
C ILE A 34 7.30 3.03 7.00
N GLY A 35 8.25 2.37 6.33
CA GLY A 35 9.65 2.31 6.77
C GLY A 35 10.39 3.63 6.66
N GLU A 36 10.15 4.40 5.59
CA GLU A 36 10.71 5.75 5.45
C GLU A 36 10.09 6.71 6.49
N SER A 37 8.77 6.66 6.64
CA SER A 37 8.04 7.51 7.59
C SER A 37 8.42 7.21 9.04
N SER A 38 8.60 5.94 9.41
CA SER A 38 9.02 5.56 10.75
C SER A 38 10.44 6.02 11.07
N ARG A 39 11.37 5.96 10.10
CA ARG A 39 12.74 6.48 10.26
C ARG A 39 12.75 8.00 10.42
N MET A 40 11.98 8.72 9.61
CA MET A 40 11.83 10.17 9.73
C MET A 40 11.24 10.54 11.09
N TRP A 41 10.14 9.88 11.48
CA TRP A 41 9.50 10.13 12.77
C TRP A 41 10.44 9.83 13.95
N LEU A 42 11.20 8.74 13.89
CA LEU A 42 12.17 8.38 14.94
C LEU A 42 13.26 9.46 15.08
N LYS A 43 13.77 9.97 13.95
CA LYS A 43 14.74 11.08 13.95
C LYS A 43 14.13 12.35 14.57
N ALA A 44 12.90 12.71 14.21
CA ALA A 44 12.21 13.86 14.81
C ALA A 44 12.00 13.67 16.32
N ALA A 45 11.64 12.45 16.76
CA ALA A 45 11.40 12.15 18.16
C ALA A 45 12.68 12.25 19.02
N PHE A 46 13.83 11.81 18.52
CA PHE A 46 15.11 11.94 19.23
C PHE A 46 15.70 13.36 19.18
N PHE A 47 15.35 14.14 18.15
CA PHE A 47 15.86 15.49 17.95
C PHE A 47 14.71 16.51 17.88
N PRO A 48 14.05 16.82 19.02
CA PRO A 48 12.81 17.60 19.04
C PRO A 48 12.96 19.05 18.57
N HIS A 49 14.17 19.61 18.62
CA HIS A 49 14.48 20.96 18.13
C HIS A 49 15.05 20.95 16.70
N SER A 50 14.91 19.84 15.97
CA SER A 50 15.36 19.71 14.60
C SER A 50 14.20 19.68 13.62
N VAL A 51 14.45 20.20 12.41
CA VAL A 51 13.51 20.09 11.29
C VAL A 51 13.95 18.95 10.37
N ILE A 52 12.99 18.26 9.76
CA ILE A 52 13.29 17.26 8.73
C ILE A 52 13.09 17.89 7.37
N VAL A 53 14.09 17.76 6.51
CA VAL A 53 14.06 18.29 5.14
C VAL A 53 14.06 17.09 4.22
N ARG A 54 12.93 16.86 3.56
CA ARG A 54 12.77 15.75 2.62
C ARG A 54 12.96 16.25 1.20
N GLY A 55 14.00 15.80 0.51
CA GLY A 55 14.19 16.02 -0.92
C GLY A 55 13.70 14.82 -1.73
N ARG A 56 12.79 15.04 -2.68
CA ARG A 56 12.34 14.05 -3.65
C ARG A 56 13.22 14.13 -4.90
N ILE A 57 13.95 13.06 -5.19
CA ILE A 57 15.00 13.01 -6.22
C ILE A 57 14.62 11.97 -7.28
N HIS A 58 14.77 12.34 -8.55
CA HIS A 58 14.62 11.39 -9.64
C HIS A 58 15.76 10.36 -9.64
N CYS A 59 15.44 9.07 -9.60
CA CYS A 59 16.45 8.01 -9.45
C CYS A 59 17.50 7.99 -10.59
N GLN A 60 17.10 8.28 -11.84
CA GLN A 60 17.99 8.19 -12.99
C GLN A 60 18.79 9.47 -13.23
N SER A 61 18.14 10.64 -13.16
CA SER A 61 18.81 11.91 -13.47
C SER A 61 19.44 12.58 -12.25
N SER A 62 19.20 12.06 -11.05
CA SER A 62 19.63 12.67 -9.77
C SER A 62 19.17 14.12 -9.58
N ASN A 63 18.14 14.55 -10.31
CA ASN A 63 17.58 15.91 -10.18
C ASN A 63 16.62 15.98 -9.00
N ILE A 64 16.68 17.07 -8.25
CA ILE A 64 15.72 17.37 -7.18
C ILE A 64 14.41 17.84 -7.83
N MET A 65 13.35 17.07 -7.64
CA MET A 65 12.04 17.33 -8.24
C MET A 65 11.15 18.15 -7.31
N ASN A 66 11.25 17.91 -6.01
CA ASN A 66 10.52 18.63 -4.97
C ASN A 66 11.30 18.54 -3.64
N TRP A 67 11.05 19.47 -2.73
CA TRP A 67 11.57 19.39 -1.37
C TRP A 67 10.58 19.98 -0.37
N GLU A 68 10.54 19.43 0.83
CA GLU A 68 9.56 19.75 1.85
C GLU A 68 10.23 19.82 3.22
N ILE A 69 9.79 20.76 4.05
CA ILE A 69 10.15 20.79 5.47
C ILE A 69 9.00 20.13 6.23
N LEU A 70 9.32 19.08 6.97
CA LEU A 70 8.36 18.25 7.68
C LEU A 70 8.50 18.46 9.19
N GLY A 71 7.37 18.76 9.82
CA GLY A 71 7.18 18.64 11.26
C GLY A 71 6.76 17.22 11.64
N MET A 72 6.85 16.90 12.94
CA MET A 72 6.52 15.56 13.45
C MET A 72 5.09 15.11 13.09
N ASP A 73 4.11 16.01 13.14
CA ASP A 73 2.72 15.71 12.81
C ASP A 73 2.51 15.42 11.31
N SER A 74 3.24 16.14 10.45
CA SER A 74 3.16 15.97 8.99
C SER A 74 3.69 14.61 8.52
N ILE A 75 4.68 14.05 9.24
CA ILE A 75 5.27 12.73 8.92
C ILE A 75 4.23 11.62 9.16
N ALA A 76 3.45 11.74 10.25
CA ALA A 76 2.40 10.79 10.58
C ALA A 76 1.19 10.93 9.65
N ALA A 77 0.75 12.16 9.36
CA ALA A 77 -0.42 12.41 8.52
C ALA A 77 -0.24 11.97 7.05
N GLY A 78 0.99 12.06 6.53
CA GLY A 78 1.30 11.72 5.13
C GLY A 78 1.52 10.23 4.85
N SER A 79 1.37 9.34 5.84
CA SER A 79 1.69 7.92 5.69
C SER A 79 0.74 7.00 6.46
N GLN A 80 0.85 5.70 6.21
CA GLN A 80 0.14 4.68 7.01
C GLN A 80 0.82 4.42 8.36
N PHE A 81 1.89 5.15 8.69
CA PHE A 81 2.64 4.96 9.92
C PHE A 81 1.89 5.54 11.13
N GLN A 82 1.75 4.76 12.20
CA GLN A 82 1.10 5.17 13.44
C GLN A 82 2.13 5.32 14.56
N PRO A 83 2.51 6.56 14.94
CA PRO A 83 3.47 6.81 16.02
C PRO A 83 3.13 6.11 17.34
N ALA A 84 1.86 6.12 17.74
CA ALA A 84 1.40 5.51 18.99
C ALA A 84 1.60 3.99 19.02
N TYR A 85 1.46 3.32 17.88
CA TYR A 85 1.73 1.89 17.77
C TYR A 85 3.24 1.63 17.85
N ALA A 86 4.04 2.42 17.14
CA ALA A 86 5.50 2.30 17.15
C ALA A 86 6.10 2.52 18.55
N THR A 87 5.64 3.52 19.30
CA THR A 87 6.08 3.77 20.67
C THR A 87 5.69 2.63 21.60
N LYS A 88 4.49 2.06 21.44
CA LYS A 88 4.06 0.88 22.20
C LYS A 88 4.96 -0.34 21.94
N VAL A 89 5.32 -0.58 20.69
CA VAL A 89 6.25 -1.65 20.32
C VAL A 89 7.62 -1.41 20.95
N LEU A 90 8.17 -0.19 20.84
CA LEU A 90 9.45 0.16 21.45
C LEU A 90 9.42 0.01 22.97
N HIS A 91 8.35 0.46 23.63
CA HIS A 91 8.17 0.30 25.07
C HIS A 91 8.18 -1.17 25.48
N ASN A 92 7.44 -2.03 24.75
CA ASN A 92 7.43 -3.46 25.03
C ASN A 92 8.82 -4.10 24.86
N ILE A 93 9.56 -3.71 23.82
CA ILE A 93 10.93 -4.19 23.59
C ILE A 93 11.85 -3.75 24.73
N PHE A 94 11.86 -2.47 25.09
CA PHE A 94 12.72 -1.95 26.16
C PHE A 94 12.36 -2.54 27.52
N THR A 95 11.08 -2.69 27.84
CA THR A 95 10.64 -3.34 29.08
C THR A 95 11.10 -4.80 29.14
N LYS A 96 11.09 -5.53 28.02
CA LYS A 96 11.66 -6.88 27.97
C LYS A 96 13.16 -6.87 28.11
N LEU A 97 13.88 -5.99 27.42
CA LEU A 97 15.34 -5.87 27.54
C LEU A 97 15.77 -5.55 28.98
N LEU A 98 15.05 -4.69 29.70
CA LEU A 98 15.32 -4.37 31.11
C LEU A 98 15.15 -5.55 32.07
N SER A 99 14.36 -6.56 31.69
CA SER A 99 14.17 -7.79 32.49
C SER A 99 15.22 -8.86 32.24
N LEU A 100 16.06 -8.68 31.21
CA LEU A 100 17.13 -9.61 30.86
C LEU A 100 18.39 -9.26 31.65
N THR A 101 19.24 -10.28 31.84
CA THR A 101 20.57 -10.11 32.44
C THR A 101 21.49 -9.33 31.50
N ASP A 102 22.59 -8.80 32.01
CA ASP A 102 23.60 -8.17 31.16
C ASP A 102 24.19 -9.20 30.19
N GLY A 103 24.24 -8.87 28.90
CA GLY A 103 24.68 -9.80 27.87
C GLY A 103 24.48 -9.29 26.45
N SER A 104 24.87 -10.12 25.48
CA SER A 104 24.66 -9.85 24.05
C SER A 104 23.38 -10.52 23.57
N TYR A 105 22.51 -9.73 22.94
CA TYR A 105 21.21 -10.19 22.46
C TYR A 105 21.00 -9.82 20.99
N LEU A 106 20.27 -10.67 20.28
CA LEU A 106 19.83 -10.44 18.91
C LEU A 106 18.32 -10.29 18.87
N LEU A 107 17.84 -9.13 18.43
CA LEU A 107 16.43 -8.92 18.09
C LEU A 107 16.21 -9.28 16.62
N LEU A 108 15.29 -10.21 16.37
CA LEU A 108 14.97 -10.70 15.03
C LEU A 108 13.46 -10.69 14.80
N HIS A 109 13.05 -10.28 13.60
CA HIS A 109 11.68 -10.35 13.13
C HIS A 109 11.69 -10.94 11.73
N HIS A 110 10.96 -12.04 11.51
CA HIS A 110 10.81 -12.61 10.18
C HIS A 110 9.56 -12.07 9.48
N PRO A 111 9.59 -11.94 8.14
CA PRO A 111 8.42 -11.54 7.38
C PRO A 111 7.25 -12.50 7.64
N GLY A 112 6.10 -11.95 8.03
CA GLY A 112 4.89 -12.71 8.35
C GLY A 112 4.73 -13.09 9.81
N ASP A 113 5.78 -12.95 10.64
CA ASP A 113 5.67 -13.25 12.06
C ASP A 113 4.90 -12.15 12.82
N PRO A 114 4.00 -12.51 13.74
CA PRO A 114 3.24 -11.55 14.54
C PRO A 114 4.07 -10.93 15.67
N GLN A 115 5.23 -11.49 15.99
CA GLN A 115 6.07 -11.08 17.12
C GLN A 115 7.54 -11.06 16.72
N ALA A 116 8.33 -10.21 17.39
CA ALA A 116 9.77 -10.24 17.30
C ALA A 116 10.35 -11.14 18.40
N PHE A 117 11.48 -11.79 18.11
CA PHE A 117 12.16 -12.70 19.01
C PHE A 117 13.48 -12.07 19.50
N ILE A 118 13.80 -12.25 20.78
CA ILE A 118 15.07 -11.85 21.36
C ILE A 118 15.85 -13.13 21.67
N TYR A 119 16.98 -13.33 21.00
CA TYR A 119 17.87 -14.46 21.21
C TYR A 119 19.06 -14.01 22.06
N SER A 120 19.45 -14.82 23.05
CA SER A 120 20.69 -14.63 23.80
C SER A 120 21.85 -15.31 23.09
N THR A 121 23.05 -14.74 23.19
CA THR A 121 24.27 -15.47 22.83
C THR A 121 24.47 -16.65 23.77
N ALA A 122 24.75 -17.83 23.23
CA ALA A 122 25.13 -18.99 24.03
C ALA A 122 26.64 -18.99 24.24
N GLU A 123 27.09 -19.18 25.49
CA GLU A 123 28.49 -19.45 25.80
C GLU A 123 28.84 -20.91 25.46
N GLU A 124 30.09 -21.16 25.06
CA GLU A 124 30.59 -22.45 24.54
C GLU A 124 30.28 -23.64 25.48
N GLU A 125 30.23 -23.43 26.81
CA GLU A 125 29.91 -24.49 27.77
C GLU A 125 28.42 -24.85 27.84
N THR A 126 27.53 -23.90 27.53
CA THR A 126 26.07 -24.12 27.48
C THR A 126 25.60 -24.66 26.13
N ALA A 127 26.51 -24.70 25.16
CA ALA A 127 26.29 -25.09 23.78
C ALA A 127 25.61 -26.45 23.63
N HIS A 128 26.00 -27.42 24.45
CA HIS A 128 25.50 -28.79 24.36
C HIS A 128 24.03 -28.95 24.81
N ARG A 129 23.44 -27.94 25.46
CA ARG A 129 22.07 -28.01 26.01
C ARG A 129 21.01 -27.32 25.14
N PHE A 130 21.43 -26.49 24.18
CA PHE A 130 20.51 -25.68 23.37
C PHE A 130 20.77 -25.86 21.87
N ILE A 131 19.75 -25.58 21.06
CA ILE A 131 19.90 -25.49 19.60
C ILE A 131 20.62 -24.17 19.31
N ILE A 132 21.95 -24.22 19.19
CA ILE A 132 22.76 -23.05 18.84
C ILE A 132 22.69 -22.83 17.33
N HIS A 133 22.48 -21.58 16.94
CA HIS A 133 22.61 -21.17 15.55
C HIS A 133 23.87 -20.32 15.37
N ASP A 134 24.91 -20.89 14.76
CA ASP A 134 26.12 -20.14 14.42
C ASP A 134 25.85 -19.20 13.23
N LEU A 135 25.62 -17.94 13.56
CA LEU A 135 25.40 -16.87 12.59
C LEU A 135 26.67 -16.54 11.81
N HIS A 136 27.86 -16.68 12.42
CA HIS A 136 29.12 -16.35 11.77
C HIS A 136 29.33 -17.31 10.61
N SER A 137 29.33 -18.63 10.85
CA SER A 137 29.51 -19.64 9.79
C SER A 137 28.46 -19.52 8.68
N LYS A 138 27.20 -19.20 9.03
CA LYS A 138 26.10 -19.06 8.05
C LYS A 138 26.27 -17.84 7.14
N HIS A 139 26.82 -16.74 7.65
CA HIS A 139 26.86 -15.45 6.95
C HIS A 139 28.27 -14.99 6.55
N GLN A 140 29.34 -15.68 6.97
CA GLN A 140 30.74 -15.37 6.65
C GLN A 140 31.02 -15.38 5.14
N GLN A 141 30.28 -16.20 4.39
CA GLN A 141 30.38 -16.29 2.92
C GLN A 141 29.12 -15.77 2.23
N ALA A 142 28.42 -14.80 2.80
CA ALA A 142 27.39 -14.08 2.07
C ALA A 142 28.04 -13.37 0.87
N LYS A 143 28.18 -14.08 -0.25
CA LYS A 143 28.52 -13.49 -1.54
C LYS A 143 27.56 -12.33 -1.69
N LEU A 144 28.09 -11.12 -1.90
CA LEU A 144 27.30 -9.96 -2.33
C LEU A 144 26.52 -10.44 -3.55
N GLN A 145 25.28 -10.85 -3.34
CA GLN A 145 24.43 -11.28 -4.43
C GLN A 145 24.28 -10.05 -5.27
N ARG A 146 24.69 -10.18 -6.53
CA ARG A 146 24.49 -9.14 -7.54
C ARG A 146 23.01 -8.78 -7.44
N THR A 147 22.72 -7.55 -7.03
CA THR A 147 21.34 -7.07 -6.88
C THR A 147 20.60 -7.52 -8.14
N PRO A 148 19.54 -8.34 -8.01
CA PRO A 148 18.80 -8.77 -9.19
C PRO A 148 18.43 -7.52 -9.99
N PRO A 149 18.38 -7.60 -11.35
CA PRO A 149 18.08 -6.45 -12.19
C PRO A 149 16.90 -5.72 -11.57
N GLU A 150 17.09 -4.43 -11.33
CA GLU A 150 16.20 -3.60 -10.51
C GLU A 150 14.78 -3.70 -11.06
N VAL A 151 14.00 -4.64 -10.52
CA VAL A 151 12.55 -4.63 -10.71
C VAL A 151 12.11 -3.44 -9.91
N ILE A 152 11.95 -2.31 -10.59
CA ILE A 152 11.52 -1.06 -9.98
C ILE A 152 10.23 -1.39 -9.22
N PRO A 153 10.25 -1.37 -7.88
CA PRO A 153 9.12 -1.82 -7.10
C PRO A 153 7.95 -0.89 -7.43
N TRP A 154 6.79 -1.47 -7.74
CA TRP A 154 5.63 -0.64 -8.01
C TRP A 154 5.13 0.00 -6.71
N ALA A 155 5.52 1.25 -6.46
CA ALA A 155 5.09 2.00 -5.29
C ALA A 155 3.73 2.69 -5.56
N PRO A 156 2.83 2.77 -4.56
CA PRO A 156 1.64 3.60 -4.67
C PRO A 156 2.01 5.07 -4.86
N LEU A 157 1.16 5.82 -5.57
CA LEU A 157 1.35 7.26 -5.80
C LEU A 157 0.73 8.07 -4.67
N ASP A 158 1.30 9.23 -4.38
CA ASP A 158 0.77 10.20 -3.41
C ASP A 158 -0.24 11.14 -4.10
N PRO A 159 -1.55 11.04 -3.81
CA PRO A 159 -2.55 11.88 -4.45
C PRO A 159 -2.50 13.34 -3.97
N ASN A 160 -1.82 13.63 -2.85
CA ASN A 160 -1.76 14.98 -2.29
C ASN A 160 -0.69 15.85 -2.95
N LEU A 161 0.22 15.25 -3.72
CA LEU A 161 1.33 15.93 -4.35
C LEU A 161 1.16 15.97 -5.87
N VAL A 162 1.24 17.17 -6.43
CA VAL A 162 1.15 17.40 -7.88
C VAL A 162 2.55 17.62 -8.44
N LEU A 163 2.86 16.93 -9.54
CA LEU A 163 4.14 17.08 -10.23
C LEU A 163 4.23 18.48 -10.88
N PRO A 164 5.25 19.30 -10.56
CA PRO A 164 5.42 20.62 -11.17
C PRO A 164 5.57 20.54 -12.69
N GLY A 165 4.88 21.42 -13.43
CA GLY A 165 5.07 21.56 -14.88
C GLY A 165 4.31 20.56 -15.77
N LYS A 166 3.52 19.64 -15.20
CA LYS A 166 2.54 18.85 -15.95
C LYS A 166 1.18 19.57 -15.87
N PRO A 167 0.54 19.97 -16.99
CA PRO A 167 -0.83 20.48 -16.93
C PRO A 167 -1.68 19.42 -16.24
N MET A 168 -2.65 19.84 -15.43
CA MET A 168 -3.58 18.93 -14.73
C MET A 168 -4.23 17.98 -15.75
N GLY A 169 -3.57 16.85 -16.00
CA GLY A 169 -4.17 15.69 -16.62
C GLY A 169 -5.22 15.13 -15.66
N PRO A 170 -5.89 14.01 -16.02
CA PRO A 170 -6.77 13.36 -15.08
C PRO A 170 -5.99 13.13 -13.78
N VAL A 171 -6.59 13.55 -12.66
CA VAL A 171 -6.10 13.55 -11.27
C VAL A 171 -5.02 12.51 -11.03
N ALA A 172 -3.98 12.84 -10.24
CA ALA A 172 -3.01 11.88 -9.76
C ALA A 172 -3.71 10.57 -9.36
N CYS A 173 -3.17 9.43 -9.81
CA CYS A 173 -3.76 8.09 -9.66
C CYS A 173 -4.89 7.70 -10.64
N ILE A 174 -5.19 8.48 -11.68
CA ILE A 174 -6.00 8.00 -12.80
C ILE A 174 -5.06 7.41 -13.85
N PHE A 175 -5.20 6.10 -14.11
CA PHE A 175 -4.51 5.43 -15.23
C PHE A 175 -4.63 6.30 -16.48
N PRO A 176 -3.56 6.51 -17.26
CA PRO A 176 -3.65 7.31 -18.47
C PRO A 176 -4.80 6.75 -19.29
N THR A 177 -5.84 7.56 -19.50
CA THR A 177 -6.84 7.20 -20.50
C THR A 177 -6.06 7.02 -21.78
N PRO A 178 -6.23 5.90 -22.51
CA PRO A 178 -5.55 5.69 -23.76
C PRO A 178 -5.70 6.97 -24.58
N PRO A 179 -4.62 7.42 -25.26
CA PRO A 179 -4.64 8.67 -26.00
C PRO A 179 -5.92 8.71 -26.81
N TYR A 180 -6.61 9.85 -26.79
CA TYR A 180 -7.83 10.13 -27.52
C TYR A 180 -7.57 9.95 -29.01
N PHE A 181 -7.41 8.71 -29.45
CA PHE A 181 -7.58 8.28 -30.81
C PHE A 181 -9.05 8.00 -30.90
N GLU A 182 -9.73 8.89 -31.63
CA GLU A 182 -11.08 8.72 -32.11
C GLU A 182 -11.26 7.30 -32.66
N SER A 183 -11.70 6.38 -31.82
CA SER A 183 -12.19 5.10 -32.29
C SER A 183 -13.32 4.66 -31.37
N LYS A 184 -14.54 4.97 -31.84
CA LYS A 184 -15.78 4.31 -31.40
C LYS A 184 -15.68 2.77 -31.46
N GLU A 185 -14.63 2.22 -32.06
CA GLU A 185 -14.36 0.78 -32.19
C GLU A 185 -13.79 0.15 -30.90
N TYR A 186 -12.93 0.83 -30.13
CA TYR A 186 -12.35 0.27 -28.90
C TYR A 186 -13.41 -0.03 -27.83
N TYR A 187 -14.46 0.80 -27.73
CA TYR A 187 -15.58 0.59 -26.80
C TYR A 187 -16.65 -0.36 -27.33
N LYS A 188 -16.71 -0.64 -28.64
CA LYS A 188 -17.68 -1.59 -29.21
C LYS A 188 -17.28 -3.05 -28.96
N SER A 189 -15.99 -3.34 -28.83
CA SER A 189 -15.49 -4.71 -28.60
C SER A 189 -15.62 -5.20 -27.15
N ARG A 190 -15.93 -4.32 -26.19
CA ARG A 190 -16.09 -4.66 -24.76
C ARG A 190 -17.52 -4.47 -24.23
N ARG A 191 -18.55 -4.65 -25.05
CA ARG A 191 -19.90 -4.89 -24.51
C ARG A 191 -19.93 -6.26 -23.86
N PHE A 192 -19.60 -6.30 -22.57
CA PHE A 192 -19.90 -7.43 -21.71
C PHE A 192 -21.42 -7.50 -21.55
N ASN A 193 -22.07 -8.45 -22.22
CA ASN A 193 -23.48 -8.74 -21.99
C ASN A 193 -23.61 -9.35 -20.57
N PRO A 194 -24.33 -8.74 -19.62
CA PRO A 194 -24.46 -9.27 -18.26
C PRO A 194 -25.31 -10.55 -18.14
N HIS A 195 -25.66 -11.19 -19.26
CA HIS A 195 -26.54 -12.35 -19.32
C HIS A 195 -25.90 -13.50 -20.11
N GLU A 196 -24.70 -13.93 -19.72
CA GLU A 196 -24.22 -15.28 -20.05
C GLU A 196 -23.79 -15.95 -18.75
N GLY A 197 -24.74 -16.62 -18.10
CA GLY A 197 -24.48 -17.29 -16.83
C GLY A 197 -25.71 -17.82 -16.11
N VAL A 198 -26.78 -18.20 -16.82
CA VAL A 198 -27.83 -19.07 -16.24
C VAL A 198 -28.36 -20.00 -17.34
N PRO A 199 -28.26 -21.34 -17.20
CA PRO A 199 -28.91 -22.25 -18.14
C PRO A 199 -30.43 -22.18 -17.93
N SER A 200 -31.16 -21.63 -18.89
CA SER A 200 -32.63 -21.62 -18.87
C SER A 200 -33.19 -23.00 -19.23
N GLU A 201 -33.94 -23.62 -18.32
CA GLU A 201 -34.73 -24.82 -18.61
C GLU A 201 -35.72 -24.59 -19.76
N LYS A 202 -35.65 -25.47 -20.78
CA LYS A 202 -36.51 -25.41 -21.97
C LYS A 202 -37.95 -25.80 -21.62
N LYS A 203 -38.86 -24.82 -21.49
CA LYS A 203 -40.30 -25.07 -21.59
C LYS A 203 -40.69 -25.37 -23.04
N LYS A 204 -41.06 -26.64 -23.30
CA LYS A 204 -41.60 -27.13 -24.59
C LYS A 204 -42.93 -26.45 -24.91
N ASN A 205 -42.97 -25.61 -25.94
CA ASN A 205 -44.22 -25.13 -26.54
C ASN A 205 -44.87 -26.25 -27.39
N LYS A 206 -45.97 -26.82 -26.90
CA LYS A 206 -46.87 -27.69 -27.66
C LYS A 206 -47.67 -26.85 -28.67
N LYS A 207 -47.41 -27.06 -29.97
CA LYS A 207 -48.26 -26.57 -31.08
C LYS A 207 -49.70 -27.09 -30.91
N LYS A 208 -50.68 -26.19 -30.68
CA LYS A 208 -52.11 -26.52 -30.80
C LYS A 208 -52.56 -26.33 -32.25
N LYS A 209 -53.01 -27.44 -32.83
CA LYS A 209 -53.55 -27.61 -34.19
C LYS A 209 -54.99 -27.05 -34.22
N LYS A 210 -55.30 -26.13 -35.14
CA LYS A 210 -56.67 -25.65 -35.41
C LYS A 210 -57.54 -26.82 -35.90
N ARG A 211 -58.72 -27.00 -35.29
CA ARG A 211 -59.83 -27.80 -35.85
C ARG A 211 -61.15 -27.11 -35.49
N ASN A 212 -61.92 -26.79 -36.53
CA ASN A 212 -63.28 -26.25 -36.48
C ASN A 212 -64.24 -27.16 -35.70
N LYS A 213 -65.13 -26.59 -34.89
CA LYS A 213 -66.51 -27.09 -34.77
C LYS A 213 -67.46 -25.99 -34.26
N LYS A 214 -68.68 -26.08 -34.77
CA LYS A 214 -69.78 -25.10 -34.80
C LYS A 214 -70.54 -24.95 -33.46
N SER A 215 -71.19 -23.78 -33.36
CA SER A 215 -72.57 -23.48 -32.87
C SER A 215 -73.04 -23.85 -31.44
N GLU A 216 -73.37 -22.78 -30.70
CA GLU A 216 -74.56 -22.52 -29.82
C GLU A 216 -74.91 -23.42 -28.62
N PRO A 217 -75.72 -22.93 -27.64
CA PRO A 217 -75.84 -21.58 -27.12
C PRO A 217 -75.76 -21.51 -25.57
N HIS A 218 -75.81 -20.27 -25.10
CA HIS A 218 -75.79 -19.78 -23.73
C HIS A 218 -76.89 -20.37 -22.83
N ASN A 219 -76.58 -20.71 -21.59
CA ASN A 219 -77.57 -20.73 -20.51
C ASN A 219 -76.91 -20.31 -19.19
N ILE A 220 -77.37 -19.20 -18.63
CA ILE A 220 -77.13 -18.79 -17.23
C ILE A 220 -78.52 -18.60 -16.63
N GLU A 221 -78.76 -19.33 -15.55
CA GLU A 221 -79.97 -19.23 -14.71
C GLU A 221 -80.15 -17.81 -14.18
N ALA A 222 -81.36 -17.26 -14.35
CA ALA A 222 -81.85 -16.15 -13.56
C ALA A 222 -82.89 -16.68 -12.57
N ALA A 223 -82.72 -16.25 -11.33
CA ALA A 223 -83.45 -16.64 -10.13
C ALA A 223 -84.98 -16.51 -10.28
N GLY A 224 -85.65 -17.40 -9.54
CA GLY A 224 -87.10 -17.50 -9.48
C GLY A 224 -87.81 -16.27 -8.92
N THR A 225 -89.03 -16.11 -9.40
CA THR A 225 -90.13 -15.38 -8.75
C THR A 225 -91.34 -16.28 -8.86
N ILE A 226 -91.94 -16.72 -7.75
CA ILE A 226 -93.32 -17.20 -7.77
C ILE A 226 -94.00 -16.75 -6.47
N LYS A 227 -94.96 -15.83 -6.65
CA LYS A 227 -96.18 -15.53 -5.89
C LYS A 227 -96.10 -15.31 -4.37
#